data_AF-A0A3M1T348-F1
#
_entry.id   AF-A0A3M1T348-F1
#
_cell.length_a   1.000
_cell.length_b   1.000
_cell.length_c   1.000
_cell.angle_alpha   90.00
_cell.angle_beta   90.00
_cell.angle_gamma   90.00
#
_symmetry.space_group_name_H-M   'P 1'
#
loop_
_entity.id
_entity.type
_entity.pdbx_description
1 polymer ?
#
loop_
_entity_poly.entity_id
_entity_poly.type
_entity_poly.pdbx_seq_one_letter_code
_entity_poly.pdbx_strand_id
1 'polypeptide(L)'
;MTGRVELELAGCRSAPLARYLKALAVLRLVGQQSDPEARGAWRDDRFVLRSTLDREGLIAFFLDRYVPTPMLAPWHGGSGSYDGDPQHGIADIEASNLERFAPWRAVIRKIRAFGEMPPTFRTVGDVLGPIREEARHRSASKARDELQALLDEEEAARTEAAKVYPVDETVVLAEIEKRPEKPVKNWLKVLKKLRTQCQKLQREKGGKEAVQRAVRGRVPDAALPWLDAAFVLGTDALHGQRSARPEYNPLLGSGGNEGRLDYT
;
A
#
# COMPACT_ATOMS: atom_id res chain seq x y z
N MET A 1 40.73 17.07 -6.01
CA MET A 1 39.94 17.40 -4.81
C MET A 1 38.69 18.13 -5.26
N THR A 2 37.54 17.47 -5.33
CA THR A 2 36.27 18.16 -5.57
C THR A 2 36.00 19.10 -4.40
N GLY A 3 35.91 20.41 -4.68
CA GLY A 3 35.61 21.41 -3.66
C GLY A 3 34.24 21.12 -3.05
N ARG A 4 34.17 21.00 -1.73
CA ARG A 4 32.87 20.91 -1.03
C ARG A 4 32.35 22.32 -0.78
N VAL A 5 31.07 22.51 -1.05
CA VAL A 5 30.37 23.78 -0.88
C VAL A 5 29.40 23.68 0.29
N GLU A 6 29.05 24.82 0.87
CA GLU A 6 28.00 24.94 1.88
C GLU A 6 26.76 25.58 1.24
N LEU A 7 25.60 24.95 1.42
CA LEU A 7 24.32 25.43 0.93
C LEU A 7 23.35 25.64 2.08
N GLU A 8 22.78 26.84 2.16
CA GLU A 8 21.69 27.13 3.08
C GLU A 8 20.33 26.67 2.52
N LEU A 9 19.65 25.81 3.27
CA LEU A 9 18.32 25.31 2.96
C LEU A 9 17.28 26.04 3.83
N ALA A 10 16.86 27.23 3.40
CA ALA A 10 15.95 28.11 4.16
C ALA A 10 14.60 27.47 4.55
N GLY A 11 14.16 26.44 3.83
CA GLY A 11 12.94 25.67 4.13
C GLY A 11 13.13 24.56 5.19
N CYS A 12 14.37 24.29 5.59
CA CYS A 12 14.78 23.24 6.53
C CYS A 12 15.20 23.88 7.86
N ARG A 13 14.23 24.45 8.58
CA ARG A 13 14.45 25.11 9.87
C ARG A 13 14.52 24.13 11.04
N SER A 14 14.98 24.60 12.21
CA SER A 14 15.05 23.79 13.43
C SER A 14 13.66 23.50 14.02
N ALA A 15 12.67 24.35 13.71
CA ALA A 15 11.28 24.18 14.09
C ALA A 15 10.32 24.65 12.97
N PRO A 16 9.08 24.11 12.92
CA PRO A 16 8.55 22.99 13.71
C PRO A 16 9.17 21.64 13.32
N LEU A 17 8.82 20.57 14.04
CA LEU A 17 9.36 19.21 13.85
C LEU A 17 9.39 18.75 12.38
N ALA A 18 8.36 19.08 11.58
CA ALA A 18 8.32 18.73 10.16
C ALA A 18 9.49 19.33 9.35
N ARG A 19 9.91 20.57 9.63
CA ARG A 19 11.05 21.21 8.96
C ARG A 19 12.37 20.61 9.42
N TYR A 20 12.45 20.24 10.69
CA TYR A 20 13.60 19.55 11.27
C TYR A 20 13.80 18.17 10.61
N LEU A 21 12.73 17.37 10.53
CA LEU A 21 12.75 16.05 9.88
C LEU A 21 13.09 16.15 8.39
N LYS A 22 12.60 17.19 7.69
CA LYS A 22 12.98 17.46 6.30
C LYS A 22 14.50 17.69 6.16
N ALA A 23 15.10 18.46 7.06
CA ALA A 23 16.54 18.69 7.06
C ALA A 23 17.35 17.39 7.23
N LEU A 24 16.94 16.56 8.20
CA LEU A 24 17.55 15.25 8.42
C LEU A 24 17.37 14.30 7.24
N ALA A 25 16.20 14.32 6.59
CA ALA A 25 15.96 13.55 5.38
C ALA A 25 16.91 13.96 4.25
N VAL A 26 17.11 15.27 4.03
CA VAL A 26 18.07 15.76 3.03
C VAL A 26 19.49 15.30 3.35
N LEU A 27 19.95 15.47 4.59
CA LEU A 27 21.29 15.02 5.00
C LEU A 27 21.48 13.52 4.81
N ARG A 28 20.49 12.71 5.25
CA ARG A 28 20.51 11.26 5.10
C ARG A 28 20.59 10.86 3.64
N LEU A 29 19.74 11.43 2.79
CA LEU A 29 19.65 11.07 1.37
C LEU A 29 20.91 11.47 0.59
N VAL A 30 21.40 12.68 0.79
CA VAL A 30 22.66 13.13 0.17
C VAL A 30 23.83 12.29 0.69
N GLY A 31 23.90 12.07 2.00
CA GLY A 31 24.92 11.23 2.65
C GLY A 31 24.97 9.81 2.11
N GLN A 32 23.80 9.17 1.94
CA GLN A 32 23.72 7.76 1.54
C GLN A 32 23.84 7.56 0.02
N GLN A 33 23.40 8.52 -0.79
CA GLN A 33 23.22 8.30 -2.24
C GLN A 33 24.10 9.20 -3.11
N SER A 34 24.85 10.15 -2.55
CA SER A 34 25.67 11.06 -3.35
C SER A 34 27.05 11.40 -2.74
N ASP A 35 27.12 11.81 -1.47
CA ASP A 35 28.38 12.19 -0.80
C ASP A 35 28.41 11.63 0.62
N PRO A 36 29.07 10.47 0.86
CA PRO A 36 29.20 9.86 2.19
C PRO A 36 29.82 10.78 3.25
N GLU A 37 30.58 11.79 2.81
CA GLU A 37 31.20 12.78 3.68
C GLU A 37 30.36 14.04 3.86
N ALA A 38 29.11 14.05 3.40
CA ALA A 38 28.18 15.15 3.64
C ALA A 38 28.04 15.41 5.14
N ARG A 39 27.98 16.69 5.51
CA ARG A 39 27.75 17.14 6.89
C ARG A 39 26.63 18.18 6.90
N GLY A 40 25.95 18.28 8.03
CA GLY A 40 24.86 19.20 8.21
C GLY A 40 24.87 19.83 9.58
N ALA A 41 24.54 21.11 9.66
CA ALA A 41 24.36 21.83 10.92
C ALA A 41 23.32 22.92 10.75
N TRP A 42 22.61 23.28 11.81
CA TRP A 42 21.80 24.49 11.81
C TRP A 42 22.68 25.69 12.19
N ARG A 43 22.58 26.77 11.41
CA ARG A 43 23.14 28.10 11.69
C ARG A 43 22.01 29.12 11.51
N ASP A 44 21.76 29.95 12.52
CA ASP A 44 20.69 30.96 12.49
C ASP A 44 19.32 30.43 12.02
N ASP A 45 18.89 29.29 12.61
CA ASP A 45 17.64 28.58 12.28
C ASP A 45 17.54 28.04 10.84
N ARG A 46 18.66 27.98 10.10
CA ARG A 46 18.72 27.43 8.74
C ARG A 46 19.63 26.22 8.69
N PHE A 47 19.18 25.14 8.07
CA PHE A 47 20.05 23.99 7.84
C PHE A 47 21.07 24.29 6.75
N VAL A 48 22.34 24.17 7.09
CA VAL A 48 23.49 24.29 6.18
C VAL A 48 23.96 22.89 5.83
N LEU A 49 23.87 22.52 4.55
CA LEU A 49 24.40 21.28 4.00
C LEU A 49 25.79 21.54 3.41
N ARG A 50 26.80 20.84 3.92
CA ARG A 50 28.14 20.81 3.33
C ARG A 50 28.33 19.51 2.55
N SER A 51 28.51 19.60 1.23
CA SER A 51 28.69 18.42 0.36
C SER A 51 29.41 18.78 -0.93
N THR A 52 29.62 17.81 -1.83
CA THR A 52 30.09 18.05 -3.20
C THR A 52 29.00 18.60 -4.14
N LEU A 53 27.74 18.66 -3.71
CA LEU A 53 26.62 19.17 -4.49
C LEU A 53 26.46 20.67 -4.24
N ASP A 54 26.52 21.46 -5.32
CA ASP A 54 26.03 22.83 -5.33
C ASP A 54 24.50 22.89 -5.52
N ARG A 55 23.94 24.09 -5.69
CA ARG A 55 22.49 24.28 -5.80
C ARG A 55 21.90 23.46 -6.95
N GLU A 56 22.50 23.54 -8.13
CA GLU A 56 22.03 22.84 -9.32
C GLU A 56 22.21 21.33 -9.16
N GLY A 57 23.36 20.90 -8.64
CA GLY A 57 23.65 19.51 -8.35
C GLY A 57 22.67 18.89 -7.36
N LEU A 58 22.25 19.64 -6.33
CA LEU A 58 21.27 19.19 -5.34
C LEU A 58 19.86 19.07 -5.95
N ILE A 59 19.46 20.01 -6.81
CA ILE A 59 18.19 19.95 -7.53
C ILE A 59 18.16 18.73 -8.46
N ALA A 60 19.19 18.56 -9.29
CA ALA A 60 19.31 17.41 -10.19
C ALA A 60 19.39 16.08 -9.42
N PHE A 61 19.99 16.07 -8.23
CA PHE A 61 19.97 14.90 -7.35
C PHE A 61 18.53 14.50 -7.02
N PHE A 62 17.71 15.41 -6.48
CA PHE A 62 16.34 15.08 -6.09
C PHE A 62 15.39 14.83 -7.27
N LEU A 63 15.57 15.55 -8.38
CA LEU A 63 14.69 15.40 -9.55
C LEU A 63 14.98 14.15 -10.36
N ASP A 64 16.24 13.73 -10.48
CA ASP A 64 16.64 12.71 -11.45
C ASP A 64 17.25 11.47 -10.80
N ARG A 65 18.12 11.65 -9.80
CA ARG A 65 18.98 10.57 -9.27
C ARG A 65 18.49 9.93 -7.98
N TYR A 66 17.72 10.66 -7.18
CA TYR A 66 17.22 10.21 -5.88
C TYR A 66 16.44 8.90 -6.02
N VAL A 67 16.89 7.89 -5.28
CA VAL A 67 16.21 6.60 -5.15
C VAL A 67 15.37 6.64 -3.88
N PRO A 68 14.04 6.67 -3.97
CA PRO A 68 13.22 6.76 -2.77
C PRO A 68 13.30 5.49 -1.94
N THR A 69 13.33 5.63 -0.61
CA THR A 69 13.40 4.47 0.29
C THR A 69 12.13 3.62 0.12
N PRO A 70 12.20 2.32 -0.27
CA PRO A 70 11.04 1.53 -0.64
C PRO A 70 10.26 1.02 0.56
N MET A 71 9.55 1.92 1.25
CA MET A 71 8.81 1.64 2.47
C MET A 71 7.31 1.72 2.23
N LEU A 72 6.70 0.54 2.06
CA LEU A 72 5.26 0.38 1.91
C LEU A 72 4.59 0.09 3.24
N ALA A 73 3.32 0.50 3.33
CA ALA A 73 2.45 0.12 4.42
C ALA A 73 1.13 -0.42 3.88
N PRO A 74 1.16 -1.67 3.37
CA PRO A 74 0.05 -2.29 2.67
C PRO A 74 -1.19 -2.53 3.54
N TRP A 75 -1.11 -2.26 4.85
CA TRP A 75 -2.21 -2.39 5.80
C TRP A 75 -3.05 -1.10 5.96
N HIS A 76 -2.69 -0.01 5.29
CA HIS A 76 -3.48 1.22 5.31
C HIS A 76 -4.45 1.32 4.14
N GLY A 77 -5.64 1.87 4.42
CA GLY A 77 -6.54 2.33 3.38
C GLY A 77 -5.90 3.48 2.61
N GLY A 78 -6.02 3.44 1.28
CA GLY A 78 -5.37 4.36 0.36
C GLY A 78 -3.91 4.04 0.04
N SER A 79 -3.42 2.84 0.39
CA SER A 79 -2.05 2.39 0.07
C SER A 79 -1.92 1.76 -1.32
N GLY A 80 -3.03 1.65 -2.05
CA GLY A 80 -3.09 0.94 -3.33
C GLY A 80 -3.08 -0.58 -3.17
N SER A 81 -3.23 -1.08 -1.95
CA SER A 81 -3.22 -2.51 -1.61
C SER A 81 -4.61 -3.08 -1.39
N TYR A 82 -5.60 -2.24 -1.08
CA TYR A 82 -6.98 -2.65 -0.91
C TYR A 82 -7.81 -2.29 -2.14
N ASP A 83 -8.84 -3.09 -2.34
CA ASP A 83 -9.83 -2.83 -3.36
C ASP A 83 -10.61 -1.52 -3.06
N GLY A 84 -10.73 -0.66 -4.08
CA GLY A 84 -11.22 0.71 -3.96
C GLY A 84 -10.16 1.74 -3.55
N ASP A 85 -8.93 1.31 -3.21
CA ASP A 85 -7.84 2.27 -2.98
C ASP A 85 -7.47 2.98 -4.29
N PRO A 86 -7.05 4.26 -4.21
CA PRO A 86 -6.42 4.94 -5.34
C PRO A 86 -5.21 4.13 -5.82
N GLN A 87 -5.12 3.96 -7.13
CA GLN A 87 -4.00 3.24 -7.77
C GLN A 87 -2.99 4.19 -8.43
N HIS A 88 -3.31 5.49 -8.52
CA HIS A 88 -2.37 6.49 -9.01
C HIS A 88 -1.12 6.52 -8.12
N GLY A 89 0.05 6.77 -8.69
CA GLY A 89 1.33 6.65 -8.00
C GLY A 89 1.85 5.22 -7.96
N ILE A 90 1.17 4.27 -7.29
CA ILE A 90 1.70 2.90 -7.17
C ILE A 90 1.71 2.18 -8.52
N ALA A 91 0.62 2.33 -9.30
CA ALA A 91 0.55 1.77 -10.65
C ALA A 91 1.54 2.45 -11.61
N ASP A 92 1.79 3.76 -11.43
CA ASP A 92 2.78 4.50 -12.22
C ASP A 92 4.20 4.02 -11.91
N ILE A 93 4.52 3.80 -10.64
CA ILE A 93 5.79 3.20 -10.20
C ILE A 93 5.96 1.81 -10.82
N GLU A 94 4.93 0.97 -10.76
CA GLU A 94 4.94 -0.39 -11.33
C GLU A 94 5.14 -0.41 -12.84
N ALA A 95 4.47 0.51 -13.56
CA ALA A 95 4.55 0.65 -15.01
C ALA A 95 5.83 1.36 -15.47
N SER A 96 6.50 2.11 -14.59
CA SER A 96 7.71 2.85 -14.93
C SER A 96 8.91 1.93 -15.20
N ASN A 97 9.75 2.35 -16.13
CA ASN A 97 11.06 1.74 -16.40
C ASN A 97 12.23 2.51 -15.77
N LEU A 98 11.95 3.56 -14.98
CA LEU A 98 13.00 4.34 -14.32
C LEU A 98 13.74 3.47 -13.30
N GLU A 99 15.07 3.53 -13.33
CA GLU A 99 15.94 2.72 -12.48
C GLU A 99 15.77 3.06 -10.99
N ARG A 100 15.56 4.34 -10.67
CA ARG A 100 15.32 4.81 -9.29
C ARG A 100 14.11 4.17 -8.61
N PHE A 101 13.17 3.62 -9.39
CA PHE A 101 11.98 2.94 -8.88
C PHE A 101 12.12 1.41 -8.90
N ALA A 102 13.24 0.84 -9.36
CA ALA A 102 13.45 -0.60 -9.35
C ALA A 102 13.32 -1.23 -7.94
N PRO A 103 13.87 -0.65 -6.86
CA PRO A 103 13.67 -1.17 -5.51
C PRO A 103 12.19 -1.15 -5.08
N TRP A 104 11.47 -0.09 -5.43
CA TRP A 104 10.03 0.02 -5.16
C TRP A 104 9.24 -1.07 -5.89
N ARG A 105 9.46 -1.25 -7.19
CA ARG A 105 8.79 -2.32 -7.96
C ARG A 105 9.06 -3.70 -7.36
N ALA A 106 10.28 -3.96 -6.90
CA ALA A 106 10.63 -5.22 -6.25
C ALA A 106 9.86 -5.41 -4.92
N VAL A 107 9.78 -4.37 -4.09
CA VAL A 107 9.05 -4.41 -2.81
C VAL A 107 7.54 -4.55 -3.03
N ILE A 108 6.95 -3.83 -3.98
CA ILE A 108 5.52 -3.95 -4.35
C ILE A 108 5.19 -5.38 -4.76
N ARG A 109 5.96 -5.96 -5.70
CA ARG A 109 5.75 -7.34 -6.15
C ARG A 109 5.87 -8.34 -5.01
N LYS A 110 6.89 -8.18 -4.15
CA LYS A 110 7.12 -9.09 -3.02
C LYS A 110 5.96 -9.04 -2.02
N ILE A 111 5.50 -7.84 -1.64
CA ILE A 111 4.39 -7.69 -0.68
C ILE A 111 3.08 -8.22 -1.27
N ARG A 112 2.77 -7.91 -2.54
CA ARG A 112 1.54 -8.40 -3.20
C ARG A 112 1.47 -9.92 -3.33
N ALA A 113 2.61 -10.61 -3.29
CA ALA A 113 2.68 -12.07 -3.29
C ALA A 113 2.42 -12.71 -1.91
N PHE A 114 2.25 -11.93 -0.84
CA PHE A 114 1.95 -12.48 0.47
C PHE A 114 0.51 -13.00 0.51
N GLY A 115 0.32 -14.21 1.06
CA GLY A 115 -1.02 -14.81 1.17
C GLY A 115 -1.96 -14.06 2.13
N GLU A 116 -1.41 -13.21 3.00
CA GLU A 116 -2.19 -12.34 3.89
C GLU A 116 -2.72 -11.09 3.20
N MET A 117 -2.23 -10.76 2.00
CA MET A 117 -2.73 -9.61 1.26
C MET A 117 -4.20 -9.84 0.85
N PRO A 118 -5.04 -8.81 0.98
CA PRO A 118 -6.40 -8.90 0.48
C PRO A 118 -6.37 -9.12 -1.05
N PRO A 119 -7.32 -9.88 -1.60
CA PRO A 119 -7.48 -9.97 -3.04
C PRO A 119 -7.84 -8.59 -3.61
N THR A 120 -7.23 -8.25 -4.74
CA THR A 120 -7.68 -7.13 -5.56
C THR A 120 -8.81 -7.63 -6.44
N PHE A 121 -10.03 -7.11 -6.25
CA PHE A 121 -11.18 -7.52 -7.06
C PHE A 121 -11.15 -6.79 -8.41
N ARG A 122 -10.22 -7.18 -9.30
CA ARG A 122 -10.07 -6.53 -10.61
C ARG A 122 -11.02 -7.13 -11.63
N THR A 123 -11.16 -8.45 -11.61
CA THR A 123 -11.93 -9.24 -12.56
C THR A 123 -13.11 -9.93 -11.89
N VAL A 124 -14.02 -10.48 -12.70
CA VAL A 124 -15.12 -11.33 -12.22
C VAL A 124 -14.57 -12.58 -11.50
N GLY A 125 -13.51 -13.19 -12.02
CA GLY A 125 -12.84 -14.35 -11.41
C GLY A 125 -12.30 -14.06 -10.02
N ASP A 126 -11.74 -12.86 -9.79
CA ASP A 126 -11.22 -12.44 -8.49
C ASP A 126 -12.31 -12.38 -7.41
N VAL A 127 -13.57 -12.18 -7.81
CA VAL A 127 -14.74 -12.18 -6.92
C VAL A 127 -15.27 -13.59 -6.72
N LEU A 128 -15.44 -14.37 -7.80
CA LEU A 128 -16.10 -15.67 -7.74
C LEU A 128 -15.22 -16.78 -7.17
N GLY A 129 -13.92 -16.77 -7.49
CA GLY A 129 -12.96 -17.79 -7.06
C GLY A 129 -12.97 -18.01 -5.54
N PRO A 130 -12.70 -16.96 -4.73
CA PRO A 130 -12.65 -17.10 -3.28
C PRO A 130 -13.96 -17.58 -2.65
N ILE A 131 -15.13 -17.15 -3.18
CA ILE A 131 -16.43 -17.58 -2.66
C ILE A 131 -16.69 -19.05 -2.96
N ARG A 132 -16.38 -19.51 -4.17
CA ARG A 132 -16.53 -20.92 -4.57
C ARG A 132 -15.61 -21.83 -3.77
N GLU A 133 -14.36 -21.42 -3.58
CA GLU A 133 -13.40 -22.15 -2.76
C GLU A 133 -13.90 -22.26 -1.30
N GLU A 134 -14.30 -21.14 -0.69
CA GLU A 134 -14.83 -21.14 0.67
C GLU A 134 -16.12 -21.99 0.80
N ALA A 135 -17.03 -21.92 -0.16
CA ALA A 135 -18.26 -22.72 -0.17
C ALA A 135 -17.99 -24.23 -0.30
N ARG A 136 -16.89 -24.62 -0.98
CA ARG A 136 -16.45 -26.02 -1.09
C ARG A 136 -15.78 -26.52 0.20
N HIS A 137 -15.02 -25.67 0.88
CA HIS A 137 -14.30 -26.05 2.10
C HIS A 137 -15.17 -26.08 3.36
N ARG A 138 -16.27 -25.31 3.40
CA ARG A 138 -17.18 -25.33 4.55
C ARG A 138 -17.97 -26.64 4.62
N SER A 139 -18.17 -27.13 5.84
CA SER A 139 -19.11 -28.22 6.11
C SER A 139 -20.55 -27.77 5.81
N ALA A 140 -21.46 -28.74 5.67
CA ALA A 140 -22.89 -28.46 5.55
C ALA A 140 -23.35 -27.60 6.74
N SER A 141 -23.61 -26.33 6.46
CA SER A 141 -23.83 -25.31 7.47
C SER A 141 -24.58 -24.14 6.84
N LYS A 142 -25.35 -23.41 7.66
CA LYS A 142 -26.09 -22.22 7.21
C LYS A 142 -25.21 -21.22 6.45
N ALA A 143 -23.96 -21.05 6.89
CA ALA A 143 -23.02 -20.15 6.22
C ALA A 143 -22.60 -20.64 4.83
N ARG A 144 -22.49 -21.95 4.61
CA ARG A 144 -22.24 -22.53 3.29
C ARG A 144 -23.46 -22.29 2.38
N ASP A 145 -24.66 -22.52 2.90
CA ASP A 145 -25.90 -22.36 2.13
C ASP A 145 -26.10 -20.89 1.70
N GLU A 146 -25.76 -19.94 2.57
CA GLU A 146 -25.76 -18.49 2.24
C GLU A 146 -24.76 -18.15 1.11
N LEU A 147 -23.56 -18.74 1.11
CA LEU A 147 -22.59 -18.56 0.03
C LEU A 147 -23.08 -19.18 -1.29
N GLN A 148 -23.67 -20.37 -1.22
CA GLN A 148 -24.20 -21.06 -2.40
C GLN A 148 -25.36 -20.27 -3.02
N ALA A 149 -26.28 -19.76 -2.21
CA ALA A 149 -27.40 -18.95 -2.70
C ALA A 149 -26.93 -17.68 -3.44
N LEU A 150 -25.83 -17.06 -2.99
CA LEU A 150 -25.24 -15.91 -3.69
C LEU A 150 -24.59 -16.30 -5.02
N LEU A 151 -23.99 -17.50 -5.10
CA LEU A 151 -23.44 -18.03 -6.36
C LEU A 151 -24.55 -18.35 -7.36
N ASP A 152 -25.67 -18.92 -6.89
CA ASP A 152 -26.82 -19.23 -7.73
C ASP A 152 -27.52 -17.94 -8.22
N GLU A 153 -27.64 -16.91 -7.36
CA GLU A 153 -28.11 -15.57 -7.74
C GLU A 153 -27.21 -14.97 -8.84
N GLU A 154 -25.89 -15.15 -8.73
CA GLU A 154 -24.93 -14.66 -9.72
C GLU A 154 -25.04 -15.38 -11.04
N GLU A 155 -25.16 -16.71 -11.04
CA GLU A 155 -25.30 -17.50 -12.25
C GLU A 155 -26.57 -17.14 -13.04
N ALA A 156 -27.69 -16.96 -12.34
CA ALA A 156 -28.94 -16.50 -12.94
C ALA A 156 -28.80 -15.09 -13.55
N ALA A 157 -28.20 -14.15 -12.82
CA ALA A 157 -27.98 -12.79 -13.32
C ALA A 157 -26.98 -12.74 -14.48
N ARG A 158 -25.94 -13.57 -14.44
CA ARG A 158 -24.90 -13.71 -15.48
C ARG A 158 -25.50 -14.24 -16.77
N THR A 159 -26.41 -15.22 -16.71
CA THR A 159 -27.09 -15.79 -17.87
C THR A 159 -27.88 -14.72 -18.64
N GLU A 160 -28.55 -13.83 -17.92
CA GLU A 160 -29.26 -12.70 -18.55
C GLU A 160 -28.29 -11.64 -19.11
N ALA A 161 -27.18 -11.35 -18.41
CA ALA A 161 -26.15 -10.44 -18.90
C ALA A 161 -25.43 -10.97 -20.15
N ALA A 162 -25.21 -12.28 -20.25
CA ALA A 162 -24.55 -12.94 -21.37
C ALA A 162 -25.24 -12.69 -22.72
N LYS A 163 -26.54 -12.38 -22.72
CA LYS A 163 -27.31 -12.06 -23.93
C LYS A 163 -26.86 -10.75 -24.57
N VAL A 164 -26.22 -9.86 -23.83
CA VAL A 164 -25.91 -8.49 -24.25
C VAL A 164 -24.47 -8.05 -23.96
N TYR A 165 -23.69 -8.85 -23.24
CA TYR A 165 -22.35 -8.49 -22.81
C TYR A 165 -21.48 -9.75 -22.59
N PRO A 166 -20.16 -9.73 -22.87
CA PRO A 166 -19.27 -10.81 -22.49
C PRO A 166 -19.22 -10.97 -20.97
N VAL A 167 -19.36 -12.20 -20.49
CA VAL A 167 -19.47 -12.52 -19.05
C VAL A 167 -18.39 -13.50 -18.57
N ASP A 168 -17.26 -13.55 -19.27
CA ASP A 168 -16.16 -14.41 -18.86
C ASP A 168 -15.50 -13.93 -17.56
N GLU A 169 -14.73 -14.82 -16.91
CA GLU A 169 -14.12 -14.52 -15.61
C GLU A 169 -12.97 -13.50 -15.70
N THR A 170 -12.45 -13.22 -16.89
CA THR A 170 -11.38 -12.25 -17.11
C THR A 170 -11.88 -10.82 -17.29
N VAL A 171 -13.20 -10.65 -17.47
CA VAL A 171 -13.84 -9.32 -17.59
C VAL A 171 -13.51 -8.46 -16.38
N VAL A 172 -13.04 -7.24 -16.65
CA VAL A 172 -12.66 -6.26 -15.62
C VAL A 172 -13.91 -5.59 -15.05
N LEU A 173 -14.03 -5.56 -13.71
CA LEU A 173 -15.20 -4.99 -13.03
C LEU A 173 -15.44 -3.52 -13.42
N ALA A 174 -14.38 -2.73 -13.54
CA ALA A 174 -14.46 -1.32 -13.95
C ALA A 174 -15.02 -1.12 -15.37
N GLU A 175 -14.93 -2.13 -16.24
CA GLU A 175 -15.56 -2.08 -17.56
C GLU A 175 -17.05 -2.37 -17.47
N ILE A 176 -17.46 -3.32 -16.62
CA ILE A 176 -18.86 -3.62 -16.31
C ILE A 176 -19.56 -2.38 -15.72
N GLU A 177 -18.89 -1.63 -14.84
CA GLU A 177 -19.44 -0.42 -14.22
C GLU A 177 -19.82 0.68 -15.23
N LYS A 178 -19.17 0.71 -16.40
CA LYS A 178 -19.43 1.67 -17.47
C LYS A 178 -20.63 1.28 -18.34
N ARG A 179 -21.19 0.08 -18.15
CA ARG A 179 -22.23 -0.49 -19.03
C ARG A 179 -23.64 -0.06 -18.62
N PRO A 180 -24.41 0.57 -19.53
CA PRO A 180 -25.75 1.07 -19.20
C PRO A 180 -26.83 -0.01 -19.15
N GLU A 181 -26.60 -1.17 -19.78
CA GLU A 181 -27.57 -2.23 -20.04
C GLU A 181 -28.15 -2.79 -18.72
N LYS A 182 -29.48 -2.92 -18.64
CA LYS A 182 -30.17 -3.36 -17.43
C LYS A 182 -29.73 -4.77 -16.95
N PRO A 183 -29.59 -5.78 -17.82
CA PRO A 183 -29.08 -7.09 -17.40
C PRO A 183 -27.67 -7.02 -16.80
N VAL A 184 -26.78 -6.22 -17.41
CA VAL A 184 -25.40 -6.03 -16.94
C VAL A 184 -25.36 -5.30 -15.60
N LYS A 185 -26.18 -4.26 -15.41
CA LYS A 185 -26.33 -3.58 -14.11
C LYS A 185 -26.85 -4.49 -13.01
N ASN A 186 -27.78 -5.39 -13.33
CA ASN A 186 -28.28 -6.36 -12.36
C ASN A 186 -27.18 -7.36 -11.96
N TRP A 187 -26.45 -7.89 -12.93
CA TRP A 187 -25.30 -8.75 -12.67
C TRP A 187 -24.22 -8.05 -11.81
N LEU A 188 -23.87 -6.81 -12.14
CA LEU A 188 -22.95 -5.99 -11.35
C LEU A 188 -23.40 -5.83 -9.89
N LYS A 189 -24.70 -5.69 -9.61
CA LYS A 189 -25.22 -5.62 -8.24
C LYS A 189 -24.94 -6.91 -7.47
N VAL A 190 -25.11 -8.07 -8.10
CA VAL A 190 -24.82 -9.37 -7.48
C VAL A 190 -23.31 -9.52 -7.25
N LEU A 191 -22.47 -9.16 -8.23
CA LEU A 191 -21.02 -9.12 -8.07
C LEU A 191 -20.58 -8.21 -6.90
N LYS A 192 -21.23 -7.07 -6.68
CA LYS A 192 -20.96 -6.18 -5.53
C LYS A 192 -21.32 -6.83 -4.18
N LYS A 193 -22.41 -7.61 -4.11
CA LYS A 193 -22.76 -8.39 -2.92
C LYS A 193 -21.69 -9.45 -2.62
N LEU A 194 -21.32 -10.24 -3.63
CA LEU A 194 -20.29 -11.27 -3.52
C LEU A 194 -18.95 -10.67 -3.09
N ARG A 195 -18.54 -9.54 -3.68
CA ARG A 195 -17.34 -8.77 -3.30
C ARG A 195 -17.34 -8.38 -1.82
N THR A 196 -18.47 -7.90 -1.30
CA THR A 196 -18.62 -7.58 0.13
C THR A 196 -18.45 -8.82 1.01
N GLN A 197 -18.95 -9.97 0.55
CA GLN A 197 -18.80 -11.23 1.27
C GLN A 197 -17.34 -11.73 1.24
N CYS A 198 -16.62 -11.59 0.13
CA CYS A 198 -15.18 -11.88 0.08
C CYS A 198 -14.41 -11.03 1.11
N GLN A 199 -14.69 -9.73 1.17
CA GLN A 199 -14.06 -8.83 2.13
C GLN A 199 -14.36 -9.23 3.59
N LYS A 200 -15.58 -9.73 3.86
CA LYS A 200 -15.94 -10.25 5.19
C LYS A 200 -15.12 -11.50 5.55
N LEU A 201 -15.04 -12.48 4.66
CA LEU A 201 -14.25 -13.71 4.85
C LEU A 201 -12.77 -13.40 5.08
N GLN A 202 -12.22 -12.41 4.37
CA GLN A 202 -10.84 -11.96 4.57
C GLN A 202 -10.59 -11.34 5.94
N ARG A 203 -11.55 -10.53 6.44
CA ARG A 203 -11.47 -10.01 7.81
C ARG A 203 -11.51 -11.12 8.86
N GLU A 204 -12.28 -12.19 8.62
CA GLU A 204 -12.31 -13.37 9.50
C GLU A 204 -10.96 -14.13 9.51
N LYS A 205 -10.23 -14.14 8.39
CA LYS A 205 -8.92 -14.81 8.25
C LYS A 205 -7.73 -14.03 8.85
N GLY A 206 -7.94 -12.84 9.43
CA GLY A 206 -6.92 -12.14 10.22
C GLY A 206 -6.63 -10.68 9.83
N GLY A 207 -7.29 -10.17 8.78
CA GLY A 207 -7.33 -8.74 8.48
C GLY A 207 -5.98 -8.02 8.35
N LYS A 208 -5.94 -6.74 8.73
CA LYS A 208 -4.75 -5.89 8.64
C LYS A 208 -3.61 -6.37 9.55
N GLU A 209 -3.95 -7.00 10.67
CA GLU A 209 -3.00 -7.49 11.65
C GLU A 209 -2.20 -8.69 11.13
N ALA A 210 -2.81 -9.56 10.34
CA ALA A 210 -2.11 -10.62 9.63
C ALA A 210 -1.08 -10.05 8.65
N VAL A 211 -1.46 -9.01 7.88
CA VAL A 211 -0.54 -8.31 6.95
C VAL A 211 0.64 -7.69 7.71
N GLN A 212 0.40 -7.01 8.83
CA GLN A 212 1.48 -6.40 9.62
C GLN A 212 2.45 -7.44 10.19
N ARG A 213 1.94 -8.54 10.74
CA ARG A 213 2.79 -9.65 11.21
C ARG A 213 3.60 -10.25 10.08
N ALA A 214 2.97 -10.48 8.92
CA ALA A 214 3.61 -11.02 7.73
C ALA A 214 4.71 -10.11 7.20
N VAL A 215 4.46 -8.79 7.11
CA VAL A 215 5.46 -7.81 6.70
C VAL A 215 6.60 -7.78 7.71
N ARG A 216 6.32 -7.57 9.00
CA ARG A 216 7.35 -7.54 10.04
C ARG A 216 8.20 -8.81 10.07
N GLY A 217 7.62 -9.98 9.83
CA GLY A 217 8.32 -11.27 9.82
C GLY A 217 9.10 -11.60 8.54
N ARG A 218 8.96 -10.82 7.45
CA ARG A 218 9.54 -11.13 6.13
C ARG A 218 10.35 -10.00 5.50
N VAL A 219 10.30 -8.79 6.06
CA VAL A 219 11.13 -7.67 5.63
C VAL A 219 12.57 -7.81 6.15
N PRO A 220 13.55 -7.16 5.52
CA PRO A 220 14.91 -7.12 6.05
C PRO A 220 14.99 -6.46 7.43
N ASP A 221 15.95 -6.89 8.25
CA ASP A 221 16.16 -6.36 9.62
C ASP A 221 16.30 -4.84 9.67
N ALA A 222 16.90 -4.23 8.64
CA ALA A 222 17.05 -2.79 8.51
C ALA A 222 15.71 -2.02 8.52
N ALA A 223 14.60 -2.69 8.20
CA ALA A 223 13.26 -2.10 8.24
C ALA A 223 12.57 -2.24 9.61
N LEU A 224 13.03 -3.15 10.47
CA LEU A 224 12.40 -3.42 11.77
C LEU A 224 12.37 -2.20 12.70
N PRO A 225 13.46 -1.41 12.86
CA PRO A 225 13.41 -0.23 13.71
C PRO A 225 12.33 0.77 13.30
N TRP A 226 12.05 0.87 12.00
CA TRP A 226 10.97 1.72 11.52
C TRP A 226 9.59 1.14 11.83
N LEU A 227 9.38 -0.15 11.54
CA LEU A 227 8.11 -0.80 11.83
C LEU A 227 7.77 -0.73 13.32
N ASP A 228 8.75 -1.00 14.18
CA ASP A 228 8.61 -0.97 15.64
C ASP A 228 8.42 0.46 16.17
N ALA A 229 8.95 1.47 15.47
CA ALA A 229 8.64 2.87 15.77
C ALA A 229 7.22 3.25 15.34
N ALA A 230 6.75 2.73 14.20
CA ALA A 230 5.45 3.04 13.59
C ALA A 230 4.28 2.38 14.32
N PHE A 231 4.41 1.11 14.67
CA PHE A 231 3.39 0.35 15.39
C PHE A 231 3.99 -0.74 16.28
N VAL A 232 3.29 -1.04 17.37
CA VAL A 232 3.59 -2.17 18.25
C VAL A 232 2.51 -3.22 18.06
N LEU A 233 2.93 -4.47 17.80
CA LEU A 233 2.01 -5.59 17.77
C LEU A 233 1.59 -5.93 19.21
N GLY A 234 0.31 -5.73 19.54
CA GLY A 234 -0.21 -6.08 20.86
C GLY A 234 -0.15 -7.59 21.13
N THR A 235 0.34 -7.99 22.30
CA THR A 235 0.30 -9.37 22.81
C THR A 235 -0.86 -9.50 23.79
N ASP A 236 -2.06 -9.81 23.30
CA ASP A 236 -3.22 -9.89 24.18
C ASP A 236 -3.32 -11.28 24.81
N ALA A 237 -2.77 -11.43 26.02
CA ALA A 237 -2.99 -12.61 26.88
C ALA A 237 -3.06 -12.29 28.39
N LEU A 238 -2.77 -11.07 28.84
CA LEU A 238 -2.67 -10.80 30.29
C LEU A 238 -3.93 -10.23 30.96
N HIS A 239 -4.93 -9.73 30.22
CA HIS A 239 -6.09 -9.04 30.84
C HIS A 239 -7.47 -9.41 30.29
N GLY A 240 -7.61 -10.55 29.60
CA GLY A 240 -8.92 -11.11 29.25
C GLY A 240 -9.82 -10.24 28.34
N GLN A 241 -9.32 -9.10 27.85
CA GLN A 241 -10.00 -8.31 26.84
C GLN A 241 -9.66 -8.85 25.46
N ARG A 242 -10.65 -8.83 24.58
CA ARG A 242 -10.53 -9.28 23.19
C ARG A 242 -10.02 -8.11 22.34
N SER A 243 -8.72 -8.04 22.06
CA SER A 243 -8.18 -8.18 20.69
C SER A 243 -6.71 -7.75 20.66
N ALA A 244 -5.85 -8.65 20.14
CA ALA A 244 -4.46 -8.41 19.73
C ALA A 244 -4.35 -7.38 18.58
N ARG A 245 -4.81 -6.15 18.83
CA ARG A 245 -4.77 -5.04 17.88
C ARG A 245 -3.43 -4.32 17.99
N PRO A 246 -2.86 -3.90 16.87
CA PRO A 246 -1.67 -3.06 16.84
C PRO A 246 -1.97 -1.68 17.43
N GLU A 247 -1.04 -1.17 18.22
CA GLU A 247 -1.02 0.23 18.66
C GLU A 247 -0.11 1.03 17.73
N TYR A 248 -0.51 2.24 17.34
CA TYR A 248 0.23 3.09 16.42
C TYR A 248 0.84 4.26 17.16
N ASN A 249 2.05 4.66 16.75
CA ASN A 249 2.70 5.83 17.32
C ASN A 249 2.00 7.12 16.86
N PRO A 250 1.45 7.95 17.77
CA PRO A 250 0.72 9.16 17.40
C PRO A 250 1.55 10.15 16.58
N LEU A 251 2.87 10.18 16.76
CA LEU A 251 3.77 11.07 16.01
C LEU A 251 3.98 10.63 14.57
N LEU A 252 3.85 9.33 14.29
CA LEU A 252 4.04 8.76 12.96
C LEU A 252 2.71 8.52 12.25
N GLY A 253 1.58 8.70 12.94
CA GLY A 253 0.23 8.50 12.41
C GLY A 253 0.05 7.07 11.91
N SER A 254 -0.10 6.90 10.60
CA SER A 254 -0.14 5.58 9.95
C SER A 254 1.24 4.91 9.91
N GLY A 255 2.33 5.53 10.35
CA GLY A 255 3.67 4.95 10.29
C GLY A 255 4.56 5.56 9.20
N GLY A 256 4.39 6.88 8.96
CA GLY A 256 5.24 7.72 8.10
C GLY A 256 5.53 7.15 6.72
N ASN A 257 4.53 6.52 6.13
CA ASN A 257 4.61 5.67 4.97
C ASN A 257 4.07 6.40 3.73
N GLU A 258 4.76 6.21 2.61
CA GLU A 258 4.33 6.65 1.29
C GLU A 258 3.09 5.85 0.86
N GLY A 259 1.91 6.26 1.34
CA GLY A 259 0.64 5.57 1.10
C GLY A 259 -0.05 6.07 -0.17
N ARG A 260 -0.68 7.23 -0.08
CA ARG A 260 -1.45 7.81 -1.21
C ARG A 260 -0.59 8.26 -2.38
N LEU A 261 0.73 8.41 -2.18
CA LEU A 261 1.67 8.95 -3.18
C LEU A 261 1.16 10.28 -3.79
N ASP A 262 0.38 11.02 -3.01
CA ASP A 262 -0.20 12.29 -3.39
C ASP A 262 0.84 13.38 -3.10
N TYR A 263 1.54 13.78 -4.16
CA TYR A 263 2.54 14.83 -4.11
C TYR A 263 2.02 16.15 -4.68
N THR A 264 0.69 16.33 -4.74
CA THR A 264 0.06 17.56 -5.25
C THR A 264 0.03 18.70 -4.23
#